data_AF-A0A8S2FZ82-F1
#
_entry.id   AF-A0A8S2FZ82-F1
#
_cell.length_a   1.000
_cell.length_b   1.000
_cell.length_c   1.000
_cell.angle_alpha   90.00
_cell.angle_beta   90.00
_cell.angle_gamma   90.00
#
_symmetry.space_group_name_H-M   'P 1'
#
loop_
_entity.id
_entity.type
_entity.pdbx_description
1 polymer ?
#
loop_
_entity_poly.entity_id
_entity_poly.type
_entity_poly.pdbx_seq_one_letter_code
_entity_poly.pdbx_strand_id
1 'polypeptide(L)'
;DFHSEFVHKQDNTIRIEAKIHADAPRNVEWDSKGHTNFVGLRNQGATCYMNSFLQTIYFTNKLRKAVYVLPTDNDDLSHSIPLALQKLFYDLQFTAHSVSTKKLTKSFGWDKPDEFMQHDIQEFCRVLLDRLESKMEGTTVEGIIPSLFQGQCV
;
A
#
# COMPACT_ATOMS: atom_id res chain seq x y z
N ASP A 1 5.68 9.77 25.10
CA ASP A 1 5.86 9.83 26.57
C ASP A 1 7.30 10.13 26.93
N PHE A 2 7.54 11.33 27.48
CA PHE A 2 8.83 11.72 28.03
C PHE A 2 8.92 11.21 29.47
N HIS A 3 9.71 10.18 29.72
CA HIS A 3 10.02 9.72 31.07
C HIS A 3 11.50 9.38 31.19
N SER A 4 12.28 10.39 31.61
CA SER A 4 13.41 10.32 32.56
C SER A 4 14.35 11.51 32.32
N GLU A 5 14.11 12.62 33.01
CA GLU A 5 15.11 13.70 33.15
C GLU A 5 15.95 13.42 34.39
N PHE A 6 17.24 13.14 34.19
CA PHE A 6 18.22 13.07 35.28
C PHE A 6 18.81 14.48 35.46
N VAL A 7 18.26 15.23 36.41
CA VAL A 7 18.77 16.57 36.76
C VAL A 7 19.89 16.42 37.79
N HIS A 8 21.14 16.60 37.38
CA HIS A 8 22.29 16.68 38.29
C HIS A 8 22.67 18.15 38.49
N LYS A 9 22.76 18.58 39.76
CA LYS A 9 23.14 19.95 40.15
C LYS A 9 24.50 19.91 40.86
N GLN A 10 25.52 20.51 40.25
CA GLN A 10 26.85 20.71 40.82
C GLN A 10 27.34 22.10 40.40
N ASP A 11 27.97 22.83 41.32
CA ASP A 11 28.67 24.10 41.08
C ASP A 11 27.88 25.12 40.24
N ASN A 12 26.71 25.51 40.74
CA ASN A 12 25.83 26.52 40.14
C ASN A 12 25.36 26.20 38.70
N THR A 13 25.55 24.96 38.24
CA THR A 13 25.19 24.49 36.89
C THR A 13 24.17 23.36 36.98
N ILE A 14 23.21 23.36 36.06
CA ILE A 14 22.22 22.29 35.92
C ILE A 14 22.55 21.52 34.65
N ARG A 15 22.78 20.20 34.79
CA ARG A 15 22.90 19.30 33.65
C ARG A 15 21.58 18.57 33.46
N ILE A 16 20.99 18.74 32.27
CA ILE A 16 19.79 18.04 31.83
C ILE A 16 20.24 17.04 30.75
N GLU A 17 19.91 15.78 30.95
CA GLU A 17 20.13 14.71 29.98
C GLU A 17 18.79 14.11 29.60
N ALA A 18 18.54 14.01 28.29
CA ALA A 18 17.32 13.44 27.74
C ALA A 18 17.67 12.39 26.69
N LYS A 19 17.13 11.18 26.86
CA LYS A 19 17.22 10.11 25.87
C LYS A 19 16.00 10.16 24.97
N ILE A 20 16.22 10.47 23.69
CA ILE A 20 15.15 10.63 22.71
C ILE A 20 15.07 9.36 21.86
N HIS A 21 13.87 8.78 21.79
CA HIS A 21 13.51 7.77 20.80
C HIS A 21 12.59 8.43 19.78
N ALA A 22 13.00 8.43 18.52
CA ALA A 22 12.22 9.02 17.43
C ALA A 22 11.91 7.94 16.39
N ASP A 23 10.68 7.94 15.91
CA ASP A 23 10.26 7.12 14.77
C ASP A 23 10.67 7.76 13.45
N ALA A 24 10.51 7.01 12.35
CA ALA A 24 10.74 7.52 11.01
C ALA A 24 9.92 8.82 10.78
N PRO A 25 10.57 9.92 10.42
CA PRO A 25 9.91 11.21 10.24
C PRO A 25 8.99 11.22 9.02
N ARG A 26 7.90 11.98 9.08
CA ARG A 26 6.98 12.21 7.95
C ARG A 26 7.30 13.55 7.28
N ASN A 27 7.04 13.65 5.97
CA ASN A 27 7.23 14.89 5.16
C ASN A 27 8.68 15.39 5.04
N VAL A 28 9.65 14.53 5.31
CA VAL A 28 11.06 14.76 4.97
C VAL A 28 11.52 13.67 4.00
N GLU A 29 12.61 13.91 3.29
CA GLU A 29 13.23 12.90 2.45
C GLU A 29 13.74 11.76 3.34
N TRP A 30 13.03 10.63 3.31
CA TRP A 30 13.34 9.43 4.05
C TRP A 30 13.53 8.28 3.07
N ASP A 31 14.74 7.70 3.05
CA ASP A 31 15.04 6.55 2.20
C ASP A 31 14.48 5.26 2.83
N SER A 32 13.17 5.05 2.66
CA SER A 32 12.51 3.82 3.11
C SER A 32 13.19 2.57 2.55
N LYS A 33 13.68 2.63 1.30
CA LYS A 33 14.26 1.47 0.63
C LYS A 33 15.62 1.13 1.21
N GLY A 34 16.47 2.11 1.46
CA GLY A 34 17.77 1.92 2.13
C GLY A 34 17.63 1.32 3.53
N HIS A 35 16.60 1.72 4.29
CA HIS A 35 16.40 1.24 5.66
C HIS A 35 15.63 -0.09 5.76
N THR A 36 14.71 -0.37 4.84
CA THR A 36 13.77 -1.50 4.98
C THR A 36 13.74 -2.46 3.80
N ASN A 37 14.39 -2.12 2.67
CA ASN A 37 14.23 -2.74 1.35
C ASN A 37 12.84 -2.57 0.70
N PHE A 38 11.94 -1.80 1.31
CA PHE A 38 10.59 -1.56 0.82
C PHE A 38 10.31 -0.07 0.62
N VAL A 39 9.36 0.22 -0.27
CA VAL A 39 8.88 1.59 -0.51
C VAL A 39 7.41 1.72 -0.10
N GLY A 40 7.06 2.90 0.38
CA GLY A 40 5.69 3.23 0.78
C GLY A 40 4.79 3.64 -0.38
N LEU A 41 3.51 3.84 -0.08
CA LEU A 41 2.53 4.45 -0.98
C LEU A 41 2.28 5.90 -0.57
N ARG A 42 2.11 6.78 -1.57
CA ARG A 42 1.72 8.17 -1.34
C ARG A 42 0.27 8.21 -0.89
N ASN A 43 0.01 8.86 0.24
CA ASN A 43 -1.36 9.14 0.66
C ASN A 43 -1.94 10.27 -0.19
N GLN A 44 -3.09 10.05 -0.81
CA GLN A 44 -3.75 11.06 -1.66
C GLN A 44 -4.74 11.94 -0.88
N GLY A 45 -4.96 11.63 0.40
CA GLY A 45 -5.94 12.32 1.24
C GLY A 45 -6.47 11.36 2.29
N ALA A 46 -7.66 10.82 2.07
CA ALA A 46 -8.33 9.88 2.97
C ALA A 46 -8.11 8.40 2.58
N THR A 47 -7.12 8.09 1.74
CA THR A 47 -6.92 6.76 1.12
C THR A 47 -6.01 5.81 1.91
N CYS A 48 -5.84 6.04 3.22
CA CYS A 48 -4.96 5.22 4.07
C CYS A 48 -5.41 3.76 4.21
N TYR A 49 -6.72 3.51 4.20
CA TYR A 49 -7.30 2.15 4.21
C TYR A 49 -6.88 1.39 2.93
N MET A 50 -7.01 2.05 1.78
CA MET A 50 -6.63 1.49 0.48
C MET A 50 -5.13 1.20 0.44
N ASN A 51 -4.29 2.17 0.85
CA ASN A 51 -2.84 1.98 0.87
C ASN A 51 -2.40 0.81 1.76
N SER A 52 -3.01 0.68 2.94
CA SER A 52 -2.74 -0.45 3.85
C SER A 52 -3.08 -1.79 3.19
N PHE A 53 -4.26 -1.88 2.56
CA PHE A 53 -4.67 -3.09 1.88
C PHE A 53 -3.83 -3.42 0.64
N LEU A 54 -3.46 -2.42 -0.16
CA LEU A 54 -2.60 -2.59 -1.34
C LEU A 54 -1.23 -3.17 -0.95
N GLN A 55 -0.65 -2.72 0.16
CA GLN A 55 0.57 -3.30 0.71
C GLN A 55 0.34 -4.76 1.15
N THR A 56 -0.75 -5.05 1.85
CA THR A 56 -1.12 -6.41 2.26
C THR A 56 -1.18 -7.37 1.06
N ILE A 57 -1.91 -7.01 0.00
CA ILE A 57 -2.03 -7.88 -1.18
C ILE A 57 -0.75 -7.94 -2.01
N TYR A 58 0.07 -6.90 -2.02
CA TYR A 58 1.38 -6.91 -2.66
C TYR A 58 2.31 -7.95 -2.00
N PHE A 59 2.28 -8.03 -0.68
CA PHE A 59 3.05 -9.03 0.07
C PHE A 59 2.46 -10.45 0.03
N THR A 60 1.22 -10.62 -0.46
CA THR A 60 0.68 -11.93 -0.83
C THR A 60 1.33 -12.41 -2.13
N ASN A 61 2.55 -12.94 -2.01
CA ASN A 61 3.43 -13.26 -3.14
C ASN A 61 2.79 -14.12 -4.24
N LYS A 62 1.91 -15.07 -3.88
CA LYS A 62 1.18 -15.89 -4.85
C LYS A 62 0.23 -15.05 -5.70
N LEU A 63 -0.56 -14.18 -5.06
CA LEU A 63 -1.45 -13.24 -5.73
C LEU A 63 -0.65 -12.25 -6.60
N ARG A 64 0.43 -11.67 -6.06
CA ARG A 64 1.30 -10.75 -6.82
C ARG A 64 1.82 -11.37 -8.12
N LYS A 65 2.31 -12.62 -8.07
CA LYS A 65 2.75 -13.35 -9.26
C LYS A 65 1.60 -13.61 -10.24
N ALA A 66 0.41 -13.94 -9.74
CA ALA A 66 -0.77 -14.13 -10.56
C ALA A 66 -1.19 -12.85 -11.29
N VAL A 67 -1.15 -11.71 -10.58
CA VAL A 67 -1.44 -10.40 -11.18
C VAL A 67 -0.46 -10.08 -12.31
N TYR A 68 0.83 -10.40 -12.17
CA TYR A 68 1.82 -10.12 -13.23
C TYR A 68 1.62 -10.91 -14.53
N VAL A 69 0.97 -12.07 -14.50
CA VAL A 69 0.75 -12.89 -15.70
C VAL A 69 -0.59 -12.65 -16.37
N LEU A 70 -1.43 -11.77 -15.81
CA LEU A 70 -2.71 -11.41 -16.40
C LEU A 70 -2.54 -10.79 -17.80
N PRO A 71 -3.34 -11.20 -18.79
CA PRO A 71 -3.28 -10.65 -20.14
C PRO A 71 -3.87 -9.23 -20.16
N THR A 72 -3.01 -8.22 -20.22
CA THR A 72 -3.37 -6.80 -20.18
C THR A 72 -2.77 -5.99 -21.34
N ASP A 73 -2.24 -6.64 -22.37
CA ASP A 73 -1.56 -5.99 -23.50
C ASP A 73 -2.47 -5.03 -24.28
N ASN A 74 -3.78 -5.30 -24.31
CA ASN A 74 -4.78 -4.48 -25.00
C ASN A 74 -5.58 -3.58 -24.06
N ASP A 75 -5.23 -3.55 -22.77
CA ASP A 75 -5.97 -2.80 -21.77
C ASP A 75 -5.50 -1.34 -21.71
N ASP A 76 -6.42 -0.42 -21.43
CA ASP A 76 -6.07 0.96 -21.14
C ASP A 76 -5.80 1.17 -19.63
N LEU A 77 -4.68 1.82 -19.32
CA LEU A 77 -4.25 2.12 -17.95
C LEU A 77 -5.26 2.95 -17.15
N SER A 78 -6.11 3.72 -17.82
CA SER A 78 -7.08 4.57 -17.14
C SER A 78 -8.43 3.90 -16.86
N HIS A 79 -8.66 2.72 -17.44
CA HIS A 79 -9.93 1.98 -17.33
C HIS A 79 -9.75 0.52 -16.90
N SER A 80 -8.53 -0.02 -16.88
CA SER A 80 -8.23 -1.38 -16.45
C SER A 80 -7.59 -1.41 -15.07
N ILE A 81 -8.36 -1.91 -14.09
CA ILE A 81 -7.90 -2.20 -12.74
C ILE A 81 -6.75 -3.22 -12.73
N PRO A 82 -6.82 -4.37 -13.46
CA PRO A 82 -5.70 -5.31 -13.54
C PRO A 82 -4.39 -4.66 -14.00
N LEU A 83 -4.43 -3.86 -15.06
CA LEU A 83 -3.23 -3.19 -15.59
C LEU A 83 -2.70 -2.11 -14.64
N ALA A 84 -3.60 -1.31 -14.04
CA ALA A 84 -3.21 -0.32 -13.04
C ALA A 84 -2.56 -0.98 -11.80
N LEU A 85 -3.06 -2.14 -11.37
CA LEU A 85 -2.51 -2.90 -10.25
C LEU A 85 -1.16 -3.55 -10.60
N GLN A 86 -1.01 -4.12 -11.80
CA GLN A 86 0.28 -4.62 -12.29
C GLN A 86 1.34 -3.51 -12.26
N LYS A 87 0.99 -2.32 -12.77
CA LYS A 87 1.89 -1.16 -12.75
C LYS A 87 2.24 -0.74 -11.33
N LEU A 88 1.27 -0.71 -10.42
CA LEU A 88 1.50 -0.39 -9.02
C LEU A 88 2.47 -1.38 -8.36
N PHE A 89 2.25 -2.68 -8.54
CA PHE A 89 3.12 -3.72 -7.99
C PHE A 89 4.51 -3.69 -8.59
N TYR A 90 4.62 -3.40 -9.89
CA TYR A 90 5.92 -3.20 -10.54
C TYR A 90 6.65 -2.02 -9.89
N ASP A 91 5.98 -0.88 -9.75
CA ASP A 91 6.60 0.32 -9.19
C ASP A 91 7.02 0.08 -7.71
N LEU A 92 6.21 -0.63 -6.91
CA LEU A 92 6.55 -1.03 -5.54
C LEU A 92 7.79 -1.92 -5.45
N GLN A 93 8.07 -2.73 -6.48
CA GLN A 93 9.20 -3.64 -6.49
C GLN A 93 10.50 -2.95 -6.94
N PHE A 94 10.41 -2.09 -7.95
CA PHE A 94 11.61 -1.59 -8.65
C PHE A 94 11.97 -0.15 -8.30
N THR A 95 11.01 0.69 -7.91
CA THR A 95 11.31 2.10 -7.62
C THR A 95 11.99 2.27 -6.25
N ALA A 96 12.70 3.38 -6.08
CA ALA A 96 13.33 3.77 -4.81
C ALA A 96 12.48 4.74 -3.98
N HIS A 97 11.43 5.31 -4.57
CA HIS A 97 10.60 6.35 -3.96
C HIS A 97 9.18 5.86 -3.71
N SER A 98 8.43 6.62 -2.91
CA SER A 98 7.02 6.32 -2.66
C SER A 98 6.20 6.33 -3.95
N VAL A 99 5.35 5.30 -4.10
CA VAL A 99 4.57 5.06 -5.32
C VAL A 99 3.20 5.73 -5.22
N SER A 100 2.74 6.31 -6.34
CA SER A 100 1.42 6.95 -6.43
C SER A 100 0.34 5.94 -6.80
N THR A 101 -0.79 5.98 -6.10
CA THR A 101 -1.97 5.14 -6.38
C THR A 101 -2.98 5.78 -7.34
N LYS A 102 -2.66 6.95 -7.94
CA LYS A 102 -3.61 7.76 -8.73
C LYS A 102 -4.16 7.05 -9.97
N LYS A 103 -3.32 6.23 -10.61
CA LYS A 103 -3.74 5.44 -11.78
C LYS A 103 -4.77 4.38 -11.38
N LEU A 104 -4.58 3.79 -10.20
CA LEU A 104 -5.50 2.80 -9.68
C LEU A 104 -6.84 3.44 -9.31
N THR A 105 -6.85 4.53 -8.54
CA THR A 105 -8.09 5.23 -8.19
C THR A 105 -8.85 5.70 -9.44
N LYS A 106 -8.14 6.21 -10.45
CA LYS A 106 -8.74 6.56 -11.74
C LYS A 106 -9.37 5.34 -12.45
N SER A 107 -8.74 4.17 -12.41
CA SER A 107 -9.30 2.94 -13.00
C SER A 107 -10.57 2.44 -12.29
N PHE A 108 -10.78 2.84 -11.03
CA PHE A 108 -12.04 2.63 -10.31
C PHE A 108 -13.13 3.66 -10.69
N GLY A 109 -12.80 4.66 -11.52
CA GLY A 109 -13.69 5.77 -11.85
C GLY A 109 -13.82 6.80 -10.74
N TRP A 110 -12.89 6.83 -9.78
CA TRP A 110 -12.89 7.82 -8.71
C TRP A 110 -12.40 9.16 -9.22
N ASP A 111 -13.15 10.21 -8.94
CA ASP A 111 -12.77 11.59 -9.20
C ASP A 111 -12.07 12.20 -7.98
N LYS A 112 -11.53 13.42 -8.14
CA LYS A 112 -10.85 14.16 -7.05
C LYS A 112 -11.64 14.24 -5.73
N PRO A 113 -12.99 14.39 -5.71
CA PRO A 113 -13.75 14.40 -4.46
C PRO A 113 -13.68 13.05 -3.71
N ASP A 114 -13.65 11.94 -4.44
CA ASP A 114 -13.64 10.58 -3.87
C ASP A 114 -12.30 10.27 -3.19
N GLU A 115 -11.19 10.89 -3.62
CA GLU A 115 -9.87 10.78 -2.97
C GLU A 115 -9.87 11.27 -1.50
N PHE A 116 -10.87 12.07 -1.11
CA PHE A 116 -11.07 12.59 0.24
C PHE A 116 -12.16 11.87 1.03
N MET A 117 -12.82 10.86 0.45
CA MET A 117 -13.85 10.07 1.11
C MET A 117 -13.28 8.75 1.63
N GLN A 118 -13.61 8.40 2.88
CA GLN A 118 -13.30 7.07 3.39
C GLN A 118 -14.38 6.09 2.92
N HIS A 119 -13.96 5.09 2.15
CA HIS A 119 -14.82 3.99 1.74
C HIS A 119 -14.70 2.82 2.72
N ASP A 120 -15.71 1.97 2.75
CA ASP A 120 -15.62 0.69 3.43
C ASP A 120 -14.52 -0.15 2.75
N ILE A 121 -13.54 -0.57 3.55
CA ILE A 121 -12.43 -1.39 3.06
C ILE A 121 -12.94 -2.73 2.50
N GLN A 122 -14.00 -3.30 3.09
CA GLN A 122 -14.57 -4.56 2.64
C GLN A 122 -15.13 -4.44 1.22
N GLU A 123 -15.82 -3.34 0.91
CA GLU A 123 -16.34 -3.08 -0.42
C GLU A 123 -15.21 -2.91 -1.43
N PHE A 124 -14.19 -2.11 -1.09
CA PHE A 124 -13.01 -1.93 -1.93
C PHE A 124 -12.31 -3.27 -2.23
N CYS A 125 -12.06 -4.07 -1.19
CA CYS A 125 -11.41 -5.38 -1.31
C CYS A 125 -12.20 -6.29 -2.25
N ARG A 126 -13.52 -6.38 -2.05
CA ARG A 126 -14.39 -7.24 -2.85
C ARG A 126 -14.39 -6.81 -4.30
N VAL A 127 -14.61 -5.53 -4.60
CA VAL A 127 -14.64 -5.03 -5.97
C VAL A 127 -13.29 -5.25 -6.66
N LEU A 128 -12.16 -5.02 -5.98
CA LEU A 128 -10.83 -5.28 -6.55
C LEU A 128 -10.65 -6.77 -6.89
N LEU A 129 -10.96 -7.65 -5.94
CA LEU A 129 -10.78 -9.10 -6.12
C LEU A 129 -11.72 -9.65 -7.20
N ASP A 130 -12.98 -9.25 -7.24
CA ASP A 130 -13.95 -9.67 -8.26
C ASP A 130 -13.48 -9.25 -9.67
N ARG A 131 -12.93 -8.04 -9.82
CA ARG A 131 -12.40 -7.54 -11.11
C ARG A 131 -11.15 -8.28 -11.55
N LEU A 132 -10.30 -8.67 -10.61
CA LEU A 132 -9.13 -9.50 -10.90
C LEU A 132 -9.55 -10.91 -11.28
N GLU A 133 -10.47 -11.51 -10.52
CA GLU A 133 -10.94 -12.88 -10.75
C GLU A 133 -11.58 -13.02 -12.14
N SER A 134 -12.47 -12.09 -12.50
CA SER A 134 -13.07 -12.06 -13.84
C SER A 134 -12.03 -11.92 -14.95
N LYS A 135 -10.89 -11.25 -14.71
CA LYS A 135 -9.79 -11.16 -15.69
C LYS A 135 -8.91 -12.43 -15.69
N MET A 136 -8.91 -13.20 -14.60
CA MET A 136 -8.17 -14.47 -14.48
C MET A 136 -8.90 -15.64 -15.13
N GLU A 137 -10.22 -15.55 -15.34
CA GLU A 137 -11.01 -16.58 -16.04
C GLU A 137 -10.43 -16.89 -17.43
N GLY A 138 -10.27 -18.18 -17.74
CA GLY A 138 -9.70 -18.65 -19.00
C GLY A 138 -8.18 -18.49 -19.12
N THR A 139 -7.50 -18.08 -18.05
CA THR A 139 -6.03 -17.94 -18.01
C THR A 139 -5.39 -19.06 -17.18
N THR A 140 -4.05 -19.15 -17.20
CA THR A 140 -3.31 -20.11 -16.38
C THR A 140 -3.40 -19.86 -14.87
N VAL A 141 -4.00 -18.73 -14.45
CA VAL A 141 -4.12 -18.31 -13.05
C VAL A 141 -5.57 -18.23 -12.58
N GLU A 142 -6.49 -18.82 -13.34
CA GLU A 142 -7.88 -18.99 -12.95
C GLU A 142 -8.01 -19.67 -11.57
N GLY A 143 -8.96 -19.22 -10.75
CA GLY A 143 -9.24 -19.79 -9.43
C GLY A 143 -8.22 -19.47 -8.34
N ILE A 144 -7.17 -18.68 -8.62
CA ILE A 144 -6.17 -18.30 -7.59
C ILE A 144 -6.81 -17.52 -6.44
N ILE A 145 -7.71 -16.58 -6.72
CA ILE A 145 -8.35 -15.74 -5.68
C ILE A 145 -9.19 -16.61 -4.72
N PRO A 146 -10.12 -17.45 -5.20
CA PRO A 146 -10.81 -18.43 -4.37
C PRO A 146 -9.85 -19.30 -3.55
N SER A 147 -8.81 -19.83 -4.18
CA SER A 147 -7.84 -20.71 -3.50
C SER A 147 -7.09 -20.05 -2.34
N LEU A 148 -6.95 -18.71 -2.37
CA LEU A 148 -6.21 -17.95 -1.37
C LEU A 148 -7.12 -17.40 -0.27
N PHE A 149 -8.36 -17.02 -0.60
CA PHE A 149 -9.18 -16.20 0.29
C PHE A 149 -10.58 -16.77 0.58
N GLN A 150 -11.06 -17.76 -0.19
CA GLN A 150 -12.39 -18.32 0.06
C GLN A 150 -12.36 -19.25 1.27
N GLY A 151 -13.29 -19.02 2.20
CA GLY A 151 -13.60 -19.93 3.29
C GLY A 151 -14.98 -20.57 3.10
N GLN A 152 -15.21 -21.69 3.80
CA GLN A 152 -16.54 -22.29 3.94
C GLN A 152 -16.97 -22.19 5.40
N CYS A 153 -18.15 -21.63 5.66
CA CYS A 153 -18.78 -21.76 6.97
C CYS A 153 -19.49 -23.11 7.02
N VAL A 154 -19.21 -23.88 8.06
CA VAL A 154 -19.83 -25.18 8.35
C VAL A 154 -20.94 -25.00 9.37
#